data_AF-X1R5A0-F1
#
_entry.id   AF-X1R5A0-F1
#
_cell.length_a   1.000
_cell.length_b   1.000
_cell.length_c   1.000
_cell.angle_alpha   90.00
_cell.angle_beta   90.00
_cell.angle_gamma   90.00
#
_symmetry.space_group_name_H-M   'P 1'
#
loop_
_entity.id
_entity.type
_entity.pdbx_description
1 polymer ?
#
loop_
_entity_poly.entity_id
_entity_poly.type
_entity_poly.pdbx_seq_one_letter_code
_entity_poly.pdbx_strand_id
1 'polypeptide(L)'
;MNDYALGGSIYLHKSKPSAYENYNLSPKETRALFKEKGWNEIVAFQTRNPPHIGHEYVQKAALTVVDGLFINPIIGKKKKGDFTDEVILE
;
A
#
# COMPACT_ATOMS: atom_id res chain seq x y z
N MET A 1 -10.21 24.69 1.42
CA MET A 1 -10.91 24.03 2.54
C MET A 1 -12.12 24.87 2.86
N ASN A 2 -13.23 24.25 3.23
CA ASN A 2 -14.46 24.97 3.62
C ASN A 2 -14.43 25.25 5.13
N ASP A 3 -15.30 26.16 5.58
CA ASP A 3 -15.34 26.64 6.97
C ASP A 3 -15.96 25.66 7.97
N TYR A 4 -16.57 24.58 7.48
CA TYR A 4 -17.25 23.58 8.31
C TYR A 4 -16.77 22.16 7.98
N ALA A 5 -16.65 21.33 9.02
CA ALA A 5 -16.40 19.89 8.92
C ALA A 5 -17.64 19.12 9.40
N LEU A 6 -17.97 18.03 8.71
CA LEU A 6 -19.03 17.11 9.09
C LEU A 6 -18.43 15.87 9.76
N GLY A 7 -19.04 15.42 10.84
CA GLY A 7 -18.67 14.20 11.55
C GLY A 7 -19.89 13.35 11.89
N GLY A 8 -19.68 12.05 12.10
CA GLY A 8 -20.74 11.09 12.43
C GLY A 8 -20.35 9.67 12.05
N SER A 9 -21.14 8.70 12.50
CA SER A 9 -20.97 7.30 12.12
C SER A 9 -21.15 7.11 10.62
N ILE A 10 -20.31 6.26 10.03
CA ILE A 10 -20.40 5.89 8.63
C ILE A 10 -20.85 4.44 8.50
N TYR A 11 -21.63 4.16 7.47
CA TYR A 11 -22.01 2.81 7.07
C TYR A 11 -21.58 2.59 5.62
N LEU A 12 -20.83 1.51 5.36
CA LEU A 12 -20.40 1.16 4.01
C LEU A 12 -21.57 0.51 3.26
N HIS A 13 -22.10 1.19 2.25
CA HIS A 13 -23.17 0.62 1.41
C HIS A 13 -22.63 -0.24 0.26
N LYS A 14 -21.58 0.23 -0.44
CA LYS A 14 -20.95 -0.48 -1.56
C LYS A 14 -19.49 -0.07 -1.69
N SER A 15 -18.59 -1.03 -1.89
CA SER A 15 -17.20 -0.76 -2.25
C SER A 15 -17.08 -0.51 -3.75
N LYS A 16 -16.12 0.34 -4.14
CA LYS A 16 -15.77 0.52 -5.55
C LYS A 16 -14.74 -0.54 -5.94
N PRO A 17 -14.95 -1.28 -7.03
CA PRO A 17 -13.93 -2.20 -7.54
C PRO A 17 -12.68 -1.43 -7.98
N SER A 18 -11.52 -2.02 -7.73
CA SER A 18 -10.20 -1.56 -8.17
C SER A 18 -9.84 -2.21 -9.51
N ALA A 19 -9.06 -1.51 -10.35
CA ALA A 19 -8.45 -2.14 -11.53
C ALA A 19 -7.37 -3.17 -11.13
N TYR A 20 -6.92 -3.13 -9.88
CA TYR A 20 -5.83 -3.92 -9.34
C TYR A 20 -6.29 -4.80 -8.16
N GLU A 21 -7.42 -5.50 -8.30
CA GLU A 21 -8.01 -6.30 -7.19
C GLU A 21 -7.02 -7.31 -6.58
N ASN A 22 -6.16 -7.92 -7.40
CA ASN A 22 -5.14 -8.86 -6.93
C ASN A 22 -4.13 -8.24 -5.96
N TYR A 23 -3.93 -6.92 -6.02
CA TYR A 23 -3.04 -6.18 -5.14
C TYR A 23 -3.79 -5.36 -4.07
N ASN A 24 -5.10 -5.20 -4.20
CA ASN A 24 -5.93 -4.33 -3.37
C ASN A 24 -6.49 -5.07 -2.14
N LEU A 25 -5.60 -5.58 -1.30
CA LEU A 25 -5.98 -6.31 -0.10
C LEU A 25 -6.47 -5.37 1.00
N SER A 26 -7.57 -5.73 1.67
CA SER A 26 -7.98 -5.06 2.90
C SER A 26 -6.96 -5.27 4.01
N PRO A 27 -6.98 -4.46 5.09
CA PRO A 27 -6.13 -4.68 6.25
C PRO A 27 -6.32 -6.08 6.88
N LYS A 28 -7.53 -6.65 6.80
CA LYS A 28 -7.81 -7.99 7.31
C LYS A 28 -7.15 -9.07 6.45
N GLU A 29 -7.28 -8.97 5.13
CA GLU A 29 -6.69 -9.91 4.18
C GLU A 29 -5.16 -9.83 4.20
N THR A 30 -4.60 -8.63 4.24
CA THR A 30 -3.14 -8.40 4.33
C THR A 30 -2.55 -9.09 5.58
N ARG A 31 -3.19 -8.95 6.74
CA ARG A 31 -2.75 -9.63 7.97
C ARG A 31 -2.91 -11.15 7.91
N ALA A 32 -3.95 -11.64 7.23
CA ALA A 32 -4.13 -13.07 7.01
C ALA A 32 -2.99 -13.62 6.13
N LEU A 33 -2.60 -12.90 5.08
CA LEU A 33 -1.48 -13.25 4.21
C LEU A 33 -0.14 -13.27 4.97
N PHE A 34 0.12 -12.30 5.85
CA PHE A 34 1.33 -12.33 6.68
C PHE A 34 1.39 -13.57 7.56
N LYS A 35 0.25 -13.94 8.17
CA LYS A 35 0.15 -15.14 8.99
C LYS A 35 0.35 -16.42 8.16
N GLU A 36 -0.22 -16.49 6.95
CA GLU A 36 -0.04 -17.62 6.03
C GLU A 36 1.44 -17.78 5.61
N LYS A 37 2.14 -16.66 5.41
CA LYS A 37 3.58 -16.63 5.12
C LYS A 37 4.47 -16.92 6.34
N GLY A 38 3.90 -17.00 7.55
CA GLY A 38 4.66 -17.18 8.79
C GLY A 38 5.47 -15.95 9.20
N TRP A 39 5.12 -14.76 8.70
CA TRP A 39 5.82 -13.51 9.03
C TRP A 39 5.34 -12.96 10.38
N ASN A 40 6.26 -12.72 11.31
CA ASN A 40 5.99 -12.08 12.60
C ASN A 40 6.45 -10.62 12.60
N GLU A 41 7.62 -10.34 12.03
CA GLU A 41 8.16 -8.99 11.85
C GLU A 41 8.11 -8.59 10.37
N ILE A 42 7.45 -7.47 10.08
CA ILE A 42 7.23 -6.99 8.72
C ILE A 42 7.63 -5.53 8.62
N VAL A 43 8.48 -5.21 7.65
CA VAL A 43 8.78 -3.82 7.29
C VAL A 43 7.90 -3.38 6.13
N ALA A 44 7.27 -2.22 6.25
CA ALA A 44 6.45 -1.65 5.16
C ALA A 44 7.26 -0.62 4.36
N PHE A 45 7.27 -0.76 3.04
CA PHE A 45 7.83 0.23 2.12
C PHE A 45 6.69 0.97 1.41
N GLN A 46 6.46 2.21 1.81
CA GLN A 46 5.47 3.10 1.21
C GLN A 46 6.08 3.85 0.03
N THR A 47 5.44 3.80 -1.14
CA THR A 47 5.91 4.59 -2.29
C THR A 47 4.76 5.18 -3.10
N ARG A 48 5.07 6.24 -3.84
CA ARG A 48 4.20 6.84 -4.88
C ARG A 48 4.89 6.88 -6.25
N ASN A 49 6.09 6.32 -6.32
CA ASN A 49 6.97 6.29 -7.48
C ASN A 49 7.43 4.84 -7.74
N PRO A 50 7.80 4.49 -8.98
CA PRO A 50 8.46 3.23 -9.27
C PRO A 50 9.75 3.09 -8.43
N PRO A 51 9.96 1.94 -7.77
CA PRO A 51 11.22 1.66 -7.08
C PRO A 51 12.42 1.73 -8.05
N HIS A 52 13.56 2.18 -7.55
CA HIS A 52 14.84 2.23 -8.27
C HIS A 52 15.94 1.68 -7.35
N ILE A 53 17.20 1.63 -7.82
CA ILE A 53 18.31 0.96 -7.11
C ILE A 53 18.46 1.42 -5.65
N GLY A 54 18.32 2.72 -5.38
CA GLY A 54 18.34 3.23 -4.00
C GLY A 54 17.22 2.67 -3.10
N HIS A 55 16.00 2.51 -3.62
CA HIS A 55 14.88 1.90 -2.90
C HIS A 55 15.13 0.41 -2.66
N GLU A 56 15.63 -0.29 -3.68
CA GLU A 56 16.00 -1.71 -3.59
C GLU A 56 17.05 -1.95 -2.49
N TYR A 57 18.06 -1.09 -2.39
CA TYR A 57 19.08 -1.19 -1.33
C TYR A 57 18.45 -1.14 0.07
N VAL A 58 17.59 -0.15 0.34
CA VAL A 58 16.94 0.01 1.64
C VAL A 58 15.99 -1.16 1.93
N GLN A 59 15.24 -1.63 0.92
CA GLN A 59 14.36 -2.78 1.04
C GLN A 59 15.13 -4.07 1.38
N LYS A 60 16.25 -4.33 0.69
CA LYS A 60 17.12 -5.48 0.96
C LYS A 60 17.77 -5.39 2.34
N ALA A 61 18.24 -4.21 2.73
CA ALA A 61 18.82 -3.98 4.05
C ALA A 61 17.79 -4.28 5.15
N ALA A 62 16.55 -3.83 4.99
CA ALA A 62 15.49 -4.09 5.96
C ALA A 62 15.15 -5.59 6.06
N LEU A 63 15.12 -6.32 4.94
CA LEU A 63 14.91 -7.77 4.91
C LEU A 63 15.99 -8.59 5.65
N THR A 64 17.12 -7.99 6.03
CA THR A 64 18.14 -8.68 6.84
C THR A 64 17.74 -8.84 8.31
N VAL A 65 16.73 -8.10 8.79
CA VAL A 65 16.33 -8.03 10.20
C VAL A 65 14.83 -8.25 10.43
N VAL A 66 14.05 -8.56 9.41
CA VAL A 66 12.61 -8.86 9.52
C VAL A 66 12.25 -10.07 8.66
N ASP A 67 11.10 -10.69 8.93
CA ASP A 67 10.62 -11.85 8.18
C ASP A 67 10.08 -11.49 6.80
N GLY A 68 9.58 -10.27 6.63
CA GLY A 68 8.87 -9.86 5.42
C GLY A 68 8.98 -8.39 5.06
N LEU A 69 8.96 -8.13 3.76
CA LEU A 69 8.84 -6.79 3.16
C LEU A 69 7.44 -6.63 2.57
N PHE A 70 6.70 -5.63 3.07
CA PHE A 70 5.40 -5.25 2.54
C PHE A 70 5.52 -3.98 1.69
N ILE A 71 5.56 -4.14 0.38
CA ILE A 71 5.55 -3.02 -0.57
C ILE A 71 4.11 -2.52 -0.70
N ASN A 72 3.84 -1.29 -0.25
CA ASN A 72 2.51 -0.70 -0.17
C ASN A 72 2.45 0.61 -0.97
N PRO A 73 2.29 0.57 -2.30
CA PRO A 73 2.24 1.77 -3.12
C PRO A 73 0.92 2.54 -2.92
N ILE A 74 0.98 3.88 -2.99
CA ILE A 74 -0.24 4.71 -3.06
C ILE A 74 -0.78 4.66 -4.48
N ILE A 75 -1.96 4.08 -4.62
CA ILE A 75 -2.79 4.15 -5.83
C ILE A 75 -3.91 5.17 -5.65
N GLY A 76 -4.35 5.82 -6.74
CA GLY A 76 -5.47 6.77 -6.70
C GLY A 76 -5.09 8.25 -6.74
N LYS A 77 -5.63 9.08 -5.82
CA LYS A 77 -5.60 10.55 -5.97
C LYS A 77 -4.17 11.10 -5.85
N LYS A 78 -3.59 11.42 -7.00
CA LYS A 78 -2.19 11.85 -7.15
C LYS A 78 -2.04 13.36 -7.33
N LYS A 79 -0.82 13.86 -7.10
CA LYS A 79 -0.45 15.24 -7.42
C LYS A 79 -0.13 15.34 -8.92
N LYS A 80 -0.22 16.55 -9.47
CA LYS A 80 0.21 16.83 -10.84
C LYS A 80 1.71 16.50 -10.96
N GLY A 81 2.07 15.58 -11.86
CA GLY A 81 3.45 15.12 -12.08
C GLY A 81 3.79 13.76 -11.46
N ASP A 82 2.87 13.08 -10.77
CA ASP A 82 3.10 11.71 -10.30
C ASP A 82 2.91 10.68 -11.44
N PHE A 83 3.59 9.53 -11.34
CA PHE A 83 3.48 8.40 -12.28
C PHE A 83 2.08 7.79 -12.30
N THR A 84 1.69 7.09 -13.38
CA THR A 84 0.43 6.34 -13.44
C THR A 84 0.44 5.16 -12.46
N ASP A 85 -0.73 4.62 -12.10
CA ASP A 85 -0.81 3.45 -11.21
C ASP A 85 -0.13 2.23 -11.86
N GLU A 86 -0.34 2.04 -13.16
CA GLU A 86 0.26 0.99 -13.98
C GLU A 86 1.79 1.00 -13.89
N VAL A 87 2.44 2.15 -14.10
CA VAL A 87 3.92 2.25 -14.05
C VAL A 87 4.50 2.01 -12.66
N ILE A 88 3.69 2.09 -11.60
CA ILE A 88 4.13 1.81 -10.23
C ILE A 88 3.96 0.32 -9.89
N LEU A 89 2.97 -0.35 -10.49
CA LEU A 89 2.57 -1.72 -10.15
C LEU A 89 3.12 -2.78 -11.11
N GLU A 90 3.38 -2.42 -12.37
CA GLU A 90 3.89 -3.29 -13.45
C GLU A 90 5.29 -2.86 -13.89
#